data_AF-A0A6V8KR09-F1
#
_entry.id   AF-A0A6V8KR09-F1
#
_cell.length_a   1.000
_cell.length_b   1.000
_cell.length_c   1.000
_cell.angle_alpha   90.00
_cell.angle_beta   90.00
_cell.angle_gamma   90.00
#
_symmetry.space_group_name_H-M   'P 1'
#
loop_
_entity.id
_entity.type
_entity.pdbx_description
1 polymer ?
#
loop_
_entity_poly.entity_id
_entity_poly.type
_entity_poly.pdbx_seq_one_letter_code
_entity_poly.pdbx_strand_id
1 'polypeptide(L)'
;MQPIVATLALLVGIRGLANVLVPQLTEFRNPTLITLGSRSVLGLPLVVIIAAALTAVVAFVVKRTIFGRQLVAVGGNRAAAKLSGLPVRRILVTVYVLSGLLAAVAGVLATARLQASDPTSLGLLMELSAITAVVVGGTPLTGGRVRVLGTVMGALLIQLLQATLIKHNLPQSWTQMVQAVIILAAVYAARGGSNDHHSRHGVGAGRARQGERASQILQHHGALMVLAATVLVGGIAFDSFATPQNAANIAVSSSFIAIIAIGMTFVIVSGGIDLSVGSSFVLAGVLAAYGSRYGVLVALLLPLAVCGTIGLLQGLIIARTGMAPFIVTLAGLLGMRGLMLAVSGEGANTYLVEDDAFAALGQASLFNLTVPVYITLGLFALGAILLQRTGFGQSVYAIGGNEEAAALMGVPVARVKTLVYLISGLLAGLAGALNAARLSSGVTILGVGLELDVIAAVVIGGTLLTGGAGGLTGTMAGVLLLGVIQSLINQVGTLTSSFQQVVSGAFLALVVVVQRVLHRAQRLS
;
A
#
# COMPACT_ATOMS: atom_id res chain seq x y z
N MET A 1 7.84 14.19 -6.48
CA MET A 1 6.99 13.23 -5.77
C MET A 1 6.13 12.58 -6.83
N GLN A 2 6.21 11.26 -6.92
CA GLN A 2 5.17 10.50 -7.60
C GLN A 2 3.86 10.76 -6.85
N PRO A 3 2.76 11.08 -7.54
CA PRO A 3 1.53 11.47 -6.85
C PRO A 3 0.95 10.38 -5.95
N ILE A 4 1.14 9.11 -6.32
CA ILE A 4 0.68 7.93 -5.56
C ILE A 4 1.19 7.96 -4.12
N VAL A 5 2.47 8.29 -3.93
CA VAL A 5 3.09 8.32 -2.61
C VAL A 5 2.44 9.39 -1.71
N ALA A 6 2.22 10.58 -2.26
CA ALA A 6 1.60 11.67 -1.52
C ALA A 6 0.15 11.33 -1.15
N THR A 7 -0.60 10.70 -2.05
CA THR A 7 -1.98 10.28 -1.77
C THR A 7 -2.05 9.15 -0.76
N LEU A 8 -1.12 8.19 -0.79
CA LEU A 8 -1.07 7.10 0.19
C LEU A 8 -0.69 7.61 1.59
N ALA A 9 0.30 8.50 1.69
CA ALA A 9 0.67 9.13 2.96
C ALA A 9 -0.49 9.92 3.57
N LEU A 10 -1.19 10.70 2.74
CA LEU A 10 -2.39 11.43 3.16
C LEU A 10 -3.53 10.50 3.53
N LEU A 11 -3.71 9.37 2.83
CA LEU A 11 -4.72 8.38 3.17
C LEU A 11 -4.53 7.82 4.58
N VAL A 12 -3.30 7.44 4.96
CA VAL A 12 -3.00 6.96 6.32
C VAL A 12 -3.24 8.08 7.34
N GLY A 13 -2.69 9.26 7.08
CA GLY A 13 -2.80 10.39 8.00
C GLY A 13 -4.23 10.84 8.24
N ILE A 14 -5.04 10.94 7.18
CA ILE A 14 -6.45 11.37 7.25
C ILE A 14 -7.31 10.30 7.91
N ARG A 15 -7.11 9.01 7.61
CA ARG A 15 -7.83 7.92 8.29
C ARG A 15 -7.48 7.87 9.78
N GLY A 16 -6.19 7.98 10.10
CA GLY A 16 -5.74 8.10 11.48
C GLY A 16 -6.40 9.28 12.18
N LEU A 17 -6.47 10.44 11.52
CA LEU A 17 -7.07 11.64 12.09
C LEU A 17 -8.56 11.44 12.34
N ALA A 18 -9.28 10.80 11.41
CA ALA A 18 -10.68 10.44 11.60
C ALA A 18 -10.87 9.52 12.82
N ASN A 19 -10.02 8.50 12.98
CA ASN A 19 -10.03 7.59 14.13
C ASN A 19 -9.58 8.27 15.44
N VAL A 20 -8.82 9.36 15.41
CA VAL A 20 -8.47 10.16 16.60
C VAL A 20 -9.65 11.04 17.01
N LEU A 21 -10.30 11.69 16.04
CA LEU A 21 -11.43 12.59 16.29
C LEU A 21 -12.68 11.83 16.75
N VAL A 22 -12.90 10.64 16.19
CA VAL A 22 -14.04 9.79 16.50
C VAL A 22 -13.49 8.37 16.72
N PRO A 23 -13.14 7.97 17.96
CA PRO A 23 -12.48 6.67 18.19
C PRO A 23 -13.42 5.46 18.13
N GLN A 24 -14.72 5.69 18.19
CA GLN A 24 -15.75 4.65 18.21
C GLN A 24 -16.94 5.06 17.34
N LEU A 25 -17.73 4.08 16.92
CA LEU A 25 -18.96 4.34 16.18
C LEU A 25 -19.85 5.28 16.98
N THR A 26 -20.20 6.42 16.37
CA THR A 26 -21.09 7.41 16.98
C THR A 26 -22.34 7.57 16.12
N GLU A 27 -23.48 7.26 16.72
CA GLU A 27 -24.77 7.57 16.11
C GLU A 27 -25.06 9.06 16.23
N PHE A 28 -25.68 9.65 15.22
CA PHE A 28 -26.10 11.05 15.26
C PHE A 28 -27.60 11.16 14.95
N ARG A 29 -28.30 11.99 15.72
CA ARG A 29 -29.76 12.18 15.62
C ARG A 29 -30.13 13.53 15.01
N ASN A 30 -29.39 13.95 13.99
CA ASN A 30 -29.69 15.21 13.31
C ASN A 30 -30.75 14.96 12.21
N PRO A 31 -31.96 15.54 12.31
CA PRO A 31 -33.04 15.26 11.38
C PRO A 31 -32.73 15.73 9.95
N THR A 32 -31.94 16.79 9.78
CA THR A 32 -31.53 17.28 8.46
C THR A 32 -30.57 16.31 7.77
N LEU A 33 -29.61 15.74 8.51
CA LEU A 33 -28.71 14.72 7.94
C LEU A 33 -29.42 13.40 7.67
N ILE A 34 -30.34 12.98 8.55
CA ILE A 34 -31.13 11.78 8.32
C ILE A 34 -32.00 11.94 7.07
N THR A 35 -32.69 13.07 6.92
CA THR A 35 -33.48 13.36 5.72
C THR A 35 -32.62 13.45 4.46
N LEU A 36 -31.38 13.93 4.54
CA LEU A 36 -30.45 13.89 3.40
C LEU A 36 -30.16 12.45 2.94
N GLY A 37 -30.02 11.51 3.87
CA GLY A 37 -29.71 10.11 3.60
C GLY A 37 -30.91 9.23 3.21
N SER A 38 -32.11 9.52 3.75
CA SER A 38 -33.30 8.66 3.61
C SER A 38 -34.39 9.21 2.69
N ARG A 39 -34.40 10.52 2.39
CA ARG A 39 -35.46 11.12 1.56
C ARG A 39 -35.41 10.61 0.12
N SER A 40 -36.56 10.25 -0.41
CA SER A 40 -36.77 10.00 -1.85
C SER A 40 -37.52 11.16 -2.49
N VAL A 41 -37.12 11.55 -3.70
CA VAL A 41 -37.82 12.54 -4.53
C VAL A 41 -38.16 11.86 -5.85
N LEU A 42 -39.44 11.88 -6.24
CA LEU A 42 -39.94 11.20 -7.46
C LEU A 42 -39.55 9.71 -7.52
N GLY A 43 -39.53 9.02 -6.38
CA GLY A 43 -39.16 7.61 -6.26
C GLY A 43 -37.65 7.32 -6.29
N LEU A 44 -36.79 8.34 -6.50
CA LEU A 44 -35.34 8.19 -6.47
C LEU A 44 -34.76 8.67 -5.14
N PRO A 45 -33.81 7.93 -4.52
CA PRO A 45 -33.12 8.40 -3.33
C PRO A 45 -32.40 9.73 -3.60
N LEU A 46 -32.51 10.70 -2.68
CA LEU A 46 -31.89 12.02 -2.84
C LEU A 46 -30.38 11.93 -3.08
N VAL A 47 -29.71 10.95 -2.46
CA VAL A 47 -28.29 10.63 -2.67
C VAL A 47 -27.97 10.37 -4.15
N VAL A 48 -28.85 9.68 -4.88
CA VAL A 48 -28.68 9.39 -6.32
C VAL A 48 -28.83 10.66 -7.15
N ILE A 49 -29.78 11.53 -6.79
CA ILE A 49 -29.99 12.81 -7.47
C ILE A 49 -28.77 13.73 -7.28
N ILE A 50 -28.24 13.81 -6.05
CA ILE A 50 -27.03 14.56 -5.75
C ILE A 50 -25.84 14.01 -6.55
N ALA A 51 -25.66 12.69 -6.59
CA ALA A 51 -24.61 12.06 -7.38
C ALA A 51 -24.75 12.34 -8.89
N ALA A 52 -25.97 12.32 -9.43
CA ALA A 52 -26.25 12.64 -10.83
C ALA A 52 -25.96 14.13 -11.14
N ALA A 53 -26.35 15.04 -10.25
CA ALA A 53 -26.06 16.46 -10.38
C ALA A 53 -24.54 16.73 -10.35
N LEU A 54 -23.81 16.15 -9.41
CA LEU A 54 -22.36 16.24 -9.34
C LEU A 54 -21.68 15.65 -10.58
N THR A 55 -22.18 14.52 -11.08
CA THR A 55 -21.72 13.92 -12.34
C THR A 55 -21.93 14.87 -13.52
N ALA A 56 -23.09 15.51 -13.62
CA ALA A 56 -23.39 16.47 -14.68
C ALA A 56 -22.47 17.69 -14.60
N VAL A 57 -22.20 18.21 -13.40
CA VAL A 57 -21.25 19.30 -13.16
C VAL A 57 -19.84 18.88 -13.59
N VAL A 58 -19.35 17.72 -13.17
CA VAL A 58 -18.03 17.22 -13.58
C VAL A 58 -17.96 17.01 -15.10
N ALA A 59 -19.01 16.45 -15.71
CA ALA A 59 -19.10 16.27 -17.15
C ALA A 59 -19.06 17.61 -17.90
N PHE A 60 -19.78 18.61 -17.40
CA PHE A 60 -19.76 19.97 -17.95
C PHE A 60 -18.37 20.59 -17.82
N VAL A 61 -17.77 20.55 -16.62
CA VAL A 61 -16.43 21.08 -16.35
C VAL A 61 -15.41 20.45 -17.29
N VAL A 62 -15.39 19.12 -17.40
CA VAL A 62 -14.43 18.41 -18.24
C VAL A 62 -14.66 18.67 -19.74
N LYS A 63 -15.91 18.70 -20.22
CA LYS A 63 -16.21 18.80 -21.67
C LYS A 63 -16.29 20.23 -22.20
N ARG A 64 -16.72 21.19 -21.39
CA ARG A 64 -17.09 22.54 -21.84
C ARG A 64 -16.18 23.64 -21.33
N THR A 65 -15.29 23.39 -20.37
CA THR A 65 -14.42 24.44 -19.82
C THR A 65 -12.98 24.38 -20.33
N ILE A 66 -12.27 25.51 -20.22
CA ILE A 66 -10.82 25.59 -20.48
C ILE A 66 -10.05 24.66 -19.54
N PHE A 67 -10.44 24.63 -18.26
CA PHE A 67 -9.84 23.74 -17.27
C PHE A 67 -9.91 22.27 -17.70
N GLY A 68 -11.05 21.81 -18.22
CA GLY A 68 -11.21 20.45 -18.73
C GLY A 68 -10.26 20.12 -19.89
N ARG A 69 -10.12 21.02 -20.86
CA ARG A 69 -9.18 20.85 -21.98
C ARG A 69 -7.72 20.80 -21.50
N GLN A 70 -7.35 21.71 -20.59
CA GLN A 70 -6.01 21.72 -20.00
C GLN A 70 -5.74 20.47 -19.16
N LEU A 71 -6.74 19.97 -18.42
CA LEU A 71 -6.66 18.73 -17.65
C LEU A 71 -6.34 17.54 -18.56
N VAL A 72 -7.05 17.39 -19.68
CA VAL A 72 -6.83 16.31 -20.66
C VAL A 72 -5.42 16.41 -21.26
N ALA A 73 -4.98 17.62 -21.64
CA ALA A 73 -3.65 17.85 -22.19
C ALA A 73 -2.53 17.50 -21.19
N VAL A 74 -2.67 17.96 -19.94
CA VAL A 74 -1.74 17.63 -18.85
C VAL A 74 -1.73 16.14 -18.55
N GLY A 75 -2.90 15.49 -18.60
CA GLY A 75 -3.02 14.05 -18.40
C GLY A 75 -2.36 13.23 -19.50
N GLY A 76 -2.38 13.68 -20.75
CA GLY A 76 -1.80 12.96 -21.88
C GLY A 76 -0.28 13.05 -21.93
N ASN A 77 0.27 14.26 -21.79
CA ASN A 77 1.71 14.45 -21.69
C ASN A 77 2.06 15.68 -20.85
N ARG A 78 2.45 15.46 -19.59
CA ARG A 78 2.80 16.52 -18.64
C ARG A 78 3.98 17.37 -19.10
N ALA A 79 4.97 16.78 -19.77
CA ALA A 79 6.16 17.48 -20.23
C ALA A 79 5.82 18.39 -21.41
N ALA A 80 5.11 17.86 -22.40
CA ALA A 80 4.63 18.64 -23.55
C ALA A 80 3.71 19.78 -23.08
N ALA A 81 2.75 19.51 -22.19
CA ALA A 81 1.87 20.53 -21.63
C ALA A 81 2.66 21.68 -20.95
N LYS A 82 3.74 21.36 -20.22
CA LYS A 82 4.60 22.36 -19.59
C LYS A 82 5.36 23.20 -20.63
N LEU A 83 5.89 22.56 -21.68
CA LEU A 83 6.61 23.24 -22.77
C LEU A 83 5.66 24.13 -23.59
N SER A 84 4.39 23.73 -23.74
CA SER A 84 3.34 24.54 -24.37
C SER A 84 2.78 25.66 -23.48
N GLY A 85 3.39 25.95 -22.33
CA GLY A 85 3.00 27.06 -21.45
C GLY A 85 1.77 26.82 -20.58
N LEU A 86 1.23 25.59 -20.52
CA LEU A 86 0.08 25.31 -19.67
C LEU A 86 0.46 25.37 -18.18
N PRO A 87 -0.45 25.85 -17.30
CA PRO A 87 -0.19 25.96 -15.87
C PRO A 87 -0.31 24.59 -15.15
N VAL A 88 0.54 23.63 -15.53
CA VAL A 88 0.52 22.22 -15.06
C VAL A 88 0.39 22.11 -13.55
N ARG A 89 1.15 22.92 -12.79
CA ARG A 89 1.15 22.89 -11.32
C ARG A 89 -0.22 23.29 -10.75
N ARG A 90 -0.85 24.34 -11.28
CA ARG A 90 -2.17 24.80 -10.81
C ARG A 90 -3.23 23.75 -11.12
N ILE A 91 -3.21 23.21 -12.35
CA ILE A 91 -4.16 22.18 -12.79
C ILE A 91 -4.09 20.96 -11.85
N LEU A 92 -2.89 20.44 -11.57
CA LEU A 92 -2.74 19.29 -10.68
C LEU A 92 -3.27 19.57 -9.27
N VAL A 93 -2.94 20.74 -8.68
CA VAL A 93 -3.45 21.12 -7.36
C VAL A 93 -4.97 21.19 -7.36
N THR A 94 -5.57 21.86 -8.34
CA THR A 94 -7.03 21.97 -8.46
C THR A 94 -7.71 20.61 -8.57
N VAL A 95 -7.16 19.67 -9.36
CA VAL A 95 -7.71 18.31 -9.50
C VAL A 95 -7.69 17.57 -8.17
N TYR A 96 -6.59 17.64 -7.43
CA TYR A 96 -6.50 16.97 -6.11
C TYR A 96 -7.46 17.60 -5.09
N VAL A 97 -7.63 18.91 -5.10
CA VAL A 97 -8.63 19.60 -4.26
C VAL A 97 -10.04 19.16 -4.61
N LEU A 98 -10.40 19.14 -5.90
CA LEU A 98 -11.73 18.69 -6.35
C LEU A 98 -11.99 17.22 -6.00
N SER A 99 -10.99 16.36 -6.13
CA SER A 99 -11.09 14.95 -5.73
C SER A 99 -11.34 14.82 -4.21
N GLY A 100 -10.65 15.60 -3.39
CA GLY A 100 -10.86 15.62 -1.94
C GLY A 100 -12.25 16.14 -1.55
N LEU A 101 -12.74 17.19 -2.22
CA LEU A 101 -14.10 17.71 -2.01
C LEU A 101 -15.17 16.69 -2.37
N LEU A 102 -15.03 15.99 -3.51
CA LEU A 102 -15.97 14.94 -3.91
C LEU A 102 -15.94 13.75 -2.95
N ALA A 103 -14.77 13.37 -2.44
CA ALA A 103 -14.63 12.34 -1.41
C ALA A 103 -15.29 12.76 -0.09
N ALA A 104 -15.15 14.03 0.32
CA ALA A 104 -15.82 14.57 1.50
C ALA A 104 -17.35 14.55 1.36
N VAL A 105 -17.88 14.95 0.20
CA VAL A 105 -19.32 14.86 -0.08
C VAL A 105 -19.81 13.41 -0.06
N ALA A 106 -19.06 12.48 -0.67
CA ALA A 106 -19.39 11.05 -0.61
C ALA A 106 -19.39 10.51 0.83
N GLY A 107 -18.42 10.93 1.66
CA GLY A 107 -18.36 10.60 3.08
C GLY A 107 -19.59 11.10 3.85
N VAL A 108 -19.97 12.37 3.68
CA VAL A 108 -21.18 12.94 4.31
C VAL A 108 -22.44 12.18 3.88
N LEU A 109 -22.58 11.85 2.60
CA LEU A 109 -23.73 11.10 2.10
C LEU A 109 -23.77 9.65 2.63
N ALA A 110 -22.61 9.00 2.76
CA ALA A 110 -22.50 7.66 3.32
C ALA A 110 -22.87 7.65 4.80
N THR A 111 -22.32 8.58 5.59
CA THR A 111 -22.65 8.79 7.00
C THR A 111 -24.14 9.11 7.18
N ALA A 112 -24.70 10.02 6.37
CA ALA A 112 -26.13 10.34 6.37
C ALA A 112 -27.03 9.11 6.12
N ARG A 113 -26.63 8.24 5.19
CA ARG A 113 -27.36 7.01 4.86
C ARG A 113 -27.28 5.97 5.97
N LEU A 114 -26.12 5.83 6.62
CA LEU A 114 -25.92 4.87 7.70
C LEU A 114 -26.44 5.36 9.06
N GLN A 115 -26.75 6.64 9.19
CA GLN A 115 -27.15 7.29 10.45
C GLN A 115 -26.11 7.14 11.59
N ALA A 116 -24.90 6.73 11.24
CA ALA A 116 -23.78 6.55 12.14
C ALA A 116 -22.47 6.98 11.45
N SER A 117 -21.56 7.50 12.26
CA SER A 117 -20.19 7.78 11.87
C SER A 117 -19.29 6.66 12.36
N ASP A 118 -18.83 5.81 11.45
CA ASP A 118 -17.88 4.73 11.69
C ASP A 118 -16.56 4.98 10.93
N PRO A 119 -15.50 5.48 11.59
CA PRO A 119 -14.23 5.77 10.93
C PRO A 119 -13.37 4.54 10.64
N THR A 120 -13.72 3.37 11.18
CA THR A 120 -12.98 2.12 10.99
C THR A 120 -13.44 1.38 9.74
N SER A 121 -14.75 1.32 9.51
CA SER A 121 -15.34 0.57 8.40
C SER A 121 -15.71 1.43 7.20
N LEU A 122 -16.11 2.69 7.40
CA LEU A 122 -16.50 3.55 6.28
C LEU A 122 -15.31 3.93 5.41
N GLY A 123 -15.45 3.73 4.10
CA GLY A 123 -14.39 4.05 3.14
C GLY A 123 -13.34 2.95 3.00
N LEU A 124 -13.37 1.89 3.82
CA LEU A 124 -12.42 0.79 3.73
C LEU A 124 -12.53 0.10 2.35
N LEU A 125 -11.39 0.04 1.64
CA LEU A 125 -11.26 -0.45 0.25
C LEU A 125 -12.06 0.33 -0.81
N MET A 126 -12.69 1.46 -0.46
CA MET A 126 -13.47 2.26 -1.41
C MET A 126 -12.59 2.90 -2.49
N GLU A 127 -11.30 3.13 -2.21
CA GLU A 127 -10.34 3.59 -3.22
C GLU A 127 -10.25 2.61 -4.39
N LEU A 128 -10.31 1.31 -4.08
CA LEU A 128 -10.17 0.24 -5.07
C LEU A 128 -11.42 0.16 -5.94
N SER A 129 -12.60 0.21 -5.33
CA SER A 129 -13.87 0.28 -6.05
C SER A 129 -13.94 1.51 -6.97
N ALA A 130 -13.48 2.66 -6.50
CA ALA A 130 -13.45 3.90 -7.28
C ALA A 130 -12.49 3.81 -8.48
N ILE A 131 -11.27 3.28 -8.28
CA ILE A 131 -10.32 3.05 -9.38
C ILE A 131 -10.91 2.05 -10.38
N THR A 132 -11.48 0.94 -9.90
CA THR A 132 -12.10 -0.07 -10.76
C THR A 132 -13.22 0.52 -11.62
N ALA A 133 -14.08 1.36 -11.03
CA ALA A 133 -15.16 2.03 -11.75
C ALA A 133 -14.64 2.91 -12.90
N VAL A 134 -13.58 3.67 -12.65
CA VAL A 134 -12.94 4.55 -13.64
C VAL A 134 -12.31 3.74 -14.78
N VAL A 135 -11.62 2.64 -14.44
CA VAL A 135 -10.93 1.78 -15.42
C VAL A 135 -11.92 1.00 -16.27
N VAL A 136 -12.89 0.33 -15.65
CA VAL A 136 -13.98 -0.38 -16.36
C VAL A 136 -14.79 0.59 -17.21
N GLY A 137 -14.97 1.83 -16.73
CA GLY A 137 -15.56 2.93 -17.48
C GLY A 137 -14.76 3.41 -18.71
N GLY A 138 -13.56 2.85 -18.94
CA GLY A 138 -12.73 3.12 -20.11
C GLY A 138 -11.90 4.40 -20.02
N THR A 139 -11.69 4.94 -18.81
CA THR A 139 -10.73 6.03 -18.60
C THR A 139 -9.35 5.41 -18.33
N PRO A 140 -8.33 5.66 -19.18
CA PRO A 140 -7.03 5.04 -19.04
C PRO A 140 -6.28 5.52 -17.79
N LEU A 141 -5.62 4.61 -17.09
CA LEU A 141 -4.80 4.94 -15.91
C LEU A 141 -3.55 5.78 -16.24
N THR A 142 -3.10 5.74 -17.49
CA THR A 142 -2.00 6.57 -18.00
C THR A 142 -2.40 8.03 -18.22
N GLY A 143 -3.70 8.34 -18.23
CA GLY A 143 -4.23 9.69 -18.44
C GLY A 143 -4.49 10.04 -19.91
N GLY A 144 -4.84 11.30 -20.17
CA GLY A 144 -5.00 11.84 -21.53
C GLY A 144 -6.37 11.65 -22.17
N ARG A 145 -7.29 10.93 -21.52
CA ARG A 145 -8.71 10.84 -21.91
C ARG A 145 -9.57 10.77 -20.65
N VAL A 146 -10.76 11.38 -20.67
CA VAL A 146 -11.71 11.32 -19.55
C VAL A 146 -13.08 10.88 -20.06
N ARG A 147 -13.65 9.82 -19.48
CA ARG A 147 -15.00 9.32 -19.79
C ARG A 147 -15.89 9.36 -18.55
N VAL A 148 -16.44 10.53 -18.24
CA VAL A 148 -17.28 10.72 -17.03
C VAL A 148 -18.48 9.76 -16.99
N LEU A 149 -19.25 9.66 -18.08
CA LEU A 149 -20.37 8.71 -18.17
C LEU A 149 -19.89 7.25 -18.09
N GLY A 150 -18.73 6.95 -18.69
CA GLY A 150 -18.12 5.64 -18.58
C GLY A 150 -17.82 5.27 -17.13
N THR A 151 -17.22 6.18 -16.36
CA THR A 151 -16.94 5.99 -14.93
C THR A 151 -18.20 5.71 -14.12
N VAL A 152 -19.29 6.44 -14.39
CA VAL A 152 -20.58 6.20 -13.70
C VAL A 152 -21.16 4.83 -14.07
N MET A 153 -21.12 4.46 -15.35
CA MET A 153 -21.54 3.12 -15.77
C MET A 153 -20.67 2.03 -15.17
N GLY A 154 -19.36 2.25 -15.04
CA GLY A 154 -18.44 1.33 -14.35
C GLY A 154 -18.78 1.19 -12.86
N ALA A 155 -19.08 2.30 -12.17
CA ALA A 155 -19.53 2.27 -10.78
C ALA A 155 -20.86 1.51 -10.61
N LEU A 156 -21.83 1.77 -11.50
CA LEU A 156 -23.09 1.05 -11.53
C LEU A 156 -22.90 -0.43 -11.83
N LEU A 157 -22.02 -0.79 -12.75
CA LEU A 157 -21.71 -2.18 -13.08
C LEU A 157 -21.12 -2.91 -11.87
N ILE A 158 -20.17 -2.30 -11.15
CA ILE A 158 -19.60 -2.89 -9.93
C ILE A 158 -20.67 -3.05 -8.85
N GLN A 159 -21.53 -2.04 -8.67
CA GLN A 159 -22.62 -2.09 -7.70
C GLN A 159 -23.68 -3.15 -8.05
N LEU A 160 -24.04 -3.27 -9.33
CA LEU A 160 -24.98 -4.27 -9.83
C LEU A 160 -24.39 -5.68 -9.71
N LEU A 161 -23.11 -5.84 -9.99
CA LEU A 161 -22.40 -7.09 -9.80
C LEU A 161 -22.44 -7.50 -8.33
N GLN A 162 -22.07 -6.59 -7.42
CA GLN A 162 -22.14 -6.85 -5.99
C GLN A 162 -23.57 -7.19 -5.55
N ALA A 163 -24.57 -6.42 -5.98
CA ALA A 163 -25.97 -6.69 -5.67
C ALA A 163 -26.46 -8.04 -6.21
N THR A 164 -25.99 -8.44 -7.40
CA THR A 164 -26.35 -9.72 -8.03
C THR A 164 -25.70 -10.89 -7.32
N LEU A 165 -24.41 -10.78 -6.96
CA LEU A 165 -23.72 -11.80 -6.17
C LEU A 165 -24.41 -11.99 -4.81
N ILE A 166 -24.70 -10.89 -4.10
CA ILE A 166 -25.43 -10.91 -2.82
C ILE A 166 -26.82 -11.53 -3.01
N LYS A 167 -27.55 -11.18 -4.07
CA LYS A 167 -28.87 -11.76 -4.38
C LYS A 167 -28.82 -13.25 -4.65
N HIS A 168 -27.71 -13.76 -5.17
CA HIS A 168 -27.46 -15.20 -5.34
C HIS A 168 -26.87 -15.86 -4.09
N ASN A 169 -26.93 -15.20 -2.93
CA ASN A 169 -26.38 -15.68 -1.65
C ASN A 169 -24.87 -15.99 -1.73
N LEU A 170 -24.15 -15.32 -2.64
CA LEU A 170 -22.70 -15.43 -2.69
C LEU A 170 -22.07 -14.49 -1.66
N PRO A 171 -21.11 -14.98 -0.87
CA PRO A 171 -20.57 -14.22 0.24
C PRO A 171 -19.53 -13.17 -0.22
N GLN A 172 -19.10 -12.30 0.70
CA GLN A 172 -18.27 -11.12 0.38
C GLN A 172 -16.92 -11.48 -0.23
N SER A 173 -16.33 -12.60 0.19
CA SER A 173 -15.13 -13.19 -0.41
C SER A 173 -15.18 -13.25 -1.95
N TRP A 174 -16.30 -13.72 -2.51
CA TRP A 174 -16.50 -13.81 -3.96
C TRP A 174 -16.53 -12.44 -4.62
N THR A 175 -17.16 -11.46 -3.97
CA THR A 175 -17.21 -10.09 -4.51
C THR A 175 -15.79 -9.52 -4.66
N GLN A 176 -14.92 -9.70 -3.67
CA GLN A 176 -13.54 -9.21 -3.72
C GLN A 176 -12.70 -9.94 -4.77
N MET A 177 -12.83 -11.27 -4.86
CA MET A 177 -12.12 -12.07 -5.89
C MET A 177 -12.57 -11.69 -7.30
N VAL A 178 -13.87 -11.50 -7.54
CA VAL A 178 -14.40 -11.08 -8.85
C VAL A 178 -13.95 -9.66 -9.19
N GLN A 179 -13.96 -8.73 -8.24
CA GLN A 179 -13.44 -7.37 -8.45
C GLN A 179 -11.96 -7.39 -8.84
N ALA A 180 -11.14 -8.21 -8.19
CA ALA A 180 -9.72 -8.37 -8.53
C ALA A 180 -9.53 -8.79 -10.00
N VAL A 181 -10.30 -9.79 -10.45
CA VAL A 181 -10.26 -10.27 -11.84
C VAL A 181 -10.70 -9.19 -12.81
N ILE A 182 -11.77 -8.46 -12.50
CA ILE A 182 -12.29 -7.37 -13.34
C ILE A 182 -11.26 -6.26 -13.51
N ILE A 183 -10.55 -5.88 -12.44
CA ILE A 183 -9.48 -4.87 -12.51
C ILE A 183 -8.40 -5.33 -13.49
N LEU A 184 -7.89 -6.56 -13.33
CA LEU A 184 -6.85 -7.10 -14.19
C LEU A 184 -7.30 -7.18 -15.65
N ALA A 185 -8.50 -7.71 -15.89
CA ALA A 185 -9.06 -7.83 -17.23
C ALA A 185 -9.27 -6.46 -17.89
N ALA A 186 -9.82 -5.49 -17.15
CA ALA A 186 -10.08 -4.15 -17.67
C ALA A 186 -8.78 -3.39 -17.99
N VAL A 187 -7.76 -3.49 -17.14
CA VAL A 187 -6.45 -2.86 -17.42
C VAL A 187 -5.74 -3.56 -18.58
N TYR A 188 -5.78 -4.89 -18.63
CA TYR A 188 -5.19 -5.65 -19.73
C TYR A 188 -5.84 -5.29 -21.08
N ALA A 189 -7.18 -5.25 -21.13
CA ALA A 189 -7.94 -4.87 -22.31
C ALA A 189 -7.71 -3.40 -22.72
N ALA A 190 -7.64 -2.48 -21.75
CA ALA A 190 -7.38 -1.06 -22.01
C ALA A 190 -6.02 -0.81 -22.66
N ARG A 191 -5.09 -1.76 -22.53
CA ARG A 191 -3.75 -1.66 -23.10
C ARG A 191 -3.66 -2.11 -24.56
N GLY A 192 -4.53 -3.04 -24.98
CA GLY A 192 -4.59 -3.52 -26.37
C GLY A 192 -4.99 -2.45 -27.39
N GLY A 193 -5.44 -1.27 -26.94
CA GLY A 193 -5.82 -0.14 -27.80
C GLY A 193 -4.73 0.92 -28.02
N SER A 194 -3.51 0.72 -27.50
CA SER A 194 -2.39 1.64 -27.70
C SER A 194 -1.20 0.92 -28.36
N ASN A 195 -1.34 0.62 -29.65
CA ASN A 195 -0.17 0.45 -30.51
C ASN A 195 0.50 1.82 -30.70
N ASP A 196 1.82 1.82 -30.51
CA ASP A 196 2.81 2.79 -30.97
C ASP A 196 2.60 4.27 -30.67
N HIS A 197 3.34 4.75 -29.67
CA HIS A 197 4.42 5.73 -29.88
C HIS A 197 5.23 5.86 -28.59
N HIS A 198 6.17 4.93 -28.38
CA HIS A 198 7.30 5.20 -27.49
C HIS A 198 8.19 6.20 -28.21
N SER A 199 7.99 7.47 -27.89
CA SER A 199 8.80 8.57 -28.39
C SER A 199 10.27 8.32 -28.07
N ARG A 200 11.03 8.06 -29.13
CA ARG A 200 12.49 8.08 -29.18
C ARG A 200 13.00 9.36 -28.51
N HIS A 201 13.60 9.26 -27.34
CA HIS A 201 14.53 10.28 -26.87
C HIS A 201 15.90 9.65 -26.67
N GLY A 202 16.81 10.10 -27.52
CA GLY A 202 18.21 9.73 -27.52
C GLY A 202 18.92 10.21 -26.26
N VAL A 203 19.83 9.34 -25.84
CA VAL A 203 21.21 9.61 -25.41
C VAL A 203 21.45 10.98 -24.76
N GLY A 204 21.52 10.95 -23.43
CA GLY A 204 22.33 11.84 -22.62
C GLY A 204 23.13 10.99 -21.63
N ALA A 205 24.03 10.14 -22.14
CA ALA A 205 25.02 9.46 -21.31
C ALA A 205 26.17 10.42 -21.02
N GLY A 206 26.39 10.76 -19.75
CA GLY A 206 27.60 11.48 -19.37
C GLY A 206 27.50 12.26 -18.06
N ARG A 207 28.11 11.69 -17.01
CA ARG A 207 28.61 12.34 -15.79
C ARG A 207 27.57 12.80 -14.74
N ALA A 208 27.10 11.86 -13.94
CA ALA A 208 26.57 12.15 -12.59
C ALA A 208 27.01 11.13 -11.52
N ARG A 209 28.11 10.41 -11.74
CA ARG A 209 28.53 9.28 -10.86
C ARG A 209 29.20 9.68 -9.53
N GLN A 210 29.49 10.96 -9.28
CA GLN A 210 30.21 11.39 -8.07
C GLN A 210 29.31 12.11 -7.04
N GLY A 211 28.25 12.81 -7.44
CA GLY A 211 27.31 13.47 -6.53
C GLY A 211 26.31 12.53 -5.83
N GLU A 212 25.99 11.39 -6.46
CA GLU A 212 25.01 10.43 -5.93
C GLU A 212 25.54 9.59 -4.75
N ARG A 213 26.86 9.39 -4.64
CA ARG A 213 27.46 8.63 -3.52
C ARG A 213 27.45 9.41 -2.21
N ALA A 214 27.67 10.73 -2.27
CA ALA A 214 27.65 11.58 -1.08
C ALA A 214 26.23 11.73 -0.50
N SER A 215 25.20 11.76 -1.36
CA SER A 215 23.80 11.83 -0.93
C SER A 215 23.28 10.52 -0.36
N GLN A 216 23.76 9.38 -0.86
CA GLN A 216 23.43 8.05 -0.34
C GLN A 216 24.03 7.81 1.05
N ILE A 217 25.27 8.25 1.30
CA ILE A 217 25.89 8.15 2.64
C ILE A 217 25.15 9.05 3.62
N LEU A 218 24.78 10.28 3.24
CA LEU A 218 24.07 11.21 4.13
C LEU A 218 22.63 10.75 4.45
N GLN A 219 21.94 10.10 3.50
CA GLN A 219 20.59 9.56 3.71
C GLN A 219 20.58 8.26 4.52
N HIS A 220 21.55 7.36 4.33
CA HIS A 220 21.67 6.13 5.13
C HIS A 220 21.95 6.42 6.61
N HIS A 221 22.70 7.47 6.92
CA HIS A 221 22.92 7.89 8.31
C HIS A 221 21.73 8.67 8.87
N GLY A 222 20.90 9.30 8.03
CA GLY A 222 19.74 10.08 8.47
C GLY A 222 18.75 9.27 9.30
N ALA A 223 18.34 8.09 8.84
CA ALA A 223 17.40 7.24 9.57
C ALA A 223 17.98 6.75 10.92
N LEU A 224 19.27 6.37 10.91
CA LEU A 224 19.98 5.94 12.12
C LEU A 224 20.16 7.09 13.13
N MET A 225 20.44 8.30 12.65
CA MET A 225 20.55 9.50 13.49
C MET A 225 19.20 9.86 14.13
N VAL A 226 18.11 9.85 13.34
CA VAL A 226 16.78 10.10 13.90
C VAL A 226 16.41 9.01 14.89
N LEU A 227 16.68 7.74 14.58
CA LEU A 227 16.46 6.63 15.51
C LEU A 227 17.22 6.84 16.82
N ALA A 228 18.52 7.14 16.75
CA ALA A 228 19.34 7.39 17.93
C ALA A 228 18.81 8.58 18.75
N ALA A 229 18.45 9.68 18.08
CA ALA A 229 17.85 10.84 18.74
C ALA A 229 16.52 10.50 19.43
N THR A 230 15.64 9.75 18.78
CA THR A 230 14.35 9.33 19.35
C THR A 230 14.53 8.37 20.52
N VAL A 231 15.49 7.45 20.45
CA VAL A 231 15.83 6.54 21.57
C VAL A 231 16.38 7.32 22.76
N LEU A 232 17.27 8.31 22.51
CA LEU A 232 17.81 9.16 23.57
C LEU A 232 16.71 9.99 24.24
N VAL A 233 15.87 10.67 23.44
CA VAL A 233 14.74 11.45 23.97
C VAL A 233 13.77 10.56 24.75
N GLY A 234 13.45 9.38 24.22
CA GLY A 234 12.59 8.41 24.89
C GLY A 234 13.14 7.94 26.23
N GLY A 235 14.44 7.64 26.29
CA GLY A 235 15.11 7.21 27.51
C GLY A 235 15.21 8.30 28.58
N ILE A 236 15.25 9.57 28.18
CA ILE A 236 15.22 10.71 29.12
C ILE A 236 13.79 11.03 29.57
N ALA A 237 12.81 10.90 28.67
CA ALA A 237 11.43 11.27 28.94
C ALA A 237 10.68 10.24 29.80
N PHE A 238 11.07 8.97 29.73
CA PHE A 238 10.39 7.89 30.43
C PHE A 238 11.38 6.87 31.03
N ASP A 239 11.32 6.69 32.34
CA ASP A 239 12.19 5.75 33.08
C ASP A 239 12.00 4.29 32.64
N SER A 240 10.80 3.92 32.18
CA SER A 240 10.50 2.57 31.71
C SER A 240 10.92 2.29 30.27
N PHE A 241 11.32 3.33 29.51
CA PHE A 241 11.68 3.20 28.10
C PHE A 241 13.02 2.50 27.89
N ALA A 242 14.06 2.90 28.63
CA ALA A 242 15.42 2.38 28.47
C ALA A 242 15.65 1.04 29.21
N THR A 243 14.62 0.19 29.28
CA THR A 243 14.68 -1.11 29.95
C THR A 243 14.96 -2.24 28.94
N PRO A 244 15.69 -3.31 29.32
CA PRO A 244 15.91 -4.47 28.45
C PRO A 244 14.59 -5.12 28.00
N GLN A 245 13.56 -5.08 28.85
CA GLN A 245 12.24 -5.61 28.54
C GLN A 245 11.53 -4.81 27.45
N ASN A 246 11.56 -3.48 27.53
CA ASN A 246 10.99 -2.64 26.48
C ASN A 246 11.77 -2.78 25.16
N ALA A 247 13.10 -2.86 25.22
CA ALA A 247 13.93 -3.12 24.04
C ALA A 247 13.58 -4.47 23.37
N ALA A 248 13.38 -5.53 24.17
CA ALA A 248 12.92 -6.81 23.67
C ALA A 248 11.53 -6.71 23.03
N ASN A 249 10.57 -6.04 23.69
CA ASN A 249 9.23 -5.83 23.15
C ASN A 249 9.25 -5.09 21.80
N ILE A 250 10.06 -4.02 21.68
CA ILE A 250 10.26 -3.29 20.42
C ILE A 250 10.81 -4.23 19.35
N ALA A 251 11.85 -5.01 19.66
CA ALA A 251 12.46 -5.94 18.71
C ALA A 251 11.47 -7.00 18.21
N VAL A 252 10.68 -7.58 19.12
CA VAL A 252 9.67 -8.60 18.78
C VAL A 252 8.58 -8.01 17.88
N SER A 253 7.98 -6.88 18.27
CA SER A 253 6.91 -6.24 17.47
C SER A 253 7.43 -5.76 16.10
N SER A 254 8.68 -5.29 16.05
CA SER A 254 9.32 -4.84 14.81
C SER A 254 9.68 -5.99 13.87
N SER A 255 9.81 -7.23 14.36
CA SER A 255 10.27 -8.38 13.58
C SER A 255 9.35 -8.70 12.41
N PHE A 256 8.02 -8.70 12.62
CA PHE A 256 7.06 -9.02 11.56
C PHE A 256 7.08 -7.99 10.44
N ILE A 257 7.10 -6.70 10.79
CA ILE A 257 7.22 -5.61 9.82
C ILE A 257 8.58 -5.68 9.11
N ALA A 258 9.66 -6.01 9.83
CA ALA A 258 11.00 -6.13 9.27
C ALA A 258 11.09 -7.24 8.21
N ILE A 259 10.49 -8.41 8.46
CA ILE A 259 10.47 -9.52 7.49
C ILE A 259 9.81 -9.08 6.18
N ILE A 260 8.66 -8.39 6.26
CA ILE A 260 7.94 -7.89 5.08
C ILE A 260 8.73 -6.76 4.42
N ALA A 261 9.34 -5.88 5.22
CA ALA A 261 10.15 -4.76 4.76
C ALA A 261 11.35 -5.22 3.94
N ILE A 262 11.98 -6.36 4.28
CA ILE A 262 13.04 -6.96 3.47
C ILE A 262 12.55 -7.20 2.04
N GLY A 263 11.40 -7.87 1.87
CA GLY A 263 10.80 -8.13 0.56
C GLY A 263 10.42 -6.84 -0.17
N MET A 264 9.83 -5.89 0.56
CA MET A 264 9.47 -4.58 0.03
C MET A 264 10.66 -3.74 -0.40
N THR A 265 11.84 -3.89 0.22
CA THR A 265 13.08 -3.25 -0.26
C THR A 265 13.41 -3.74 -1.67
N PHE A 266 13.34 -5.04 -1.95
CA PHE A 266 13.59 -5.56 -3.31
C PHE A 266 12.57 -5.00 -4.31
N VAL A 267 11.29 -4.99 -3.94
CA VAL A 267 10.21 -4.46 -4.78
C VAL A 267 10.44 -3.00 -5.11
N ILE A 268 10.68 -2.15 -4.11
CA ILE A 268 10.85 -0.71 -4.30
C ILE A 268 12.14 -0.41 -5.04
N VAL A 269 13.26 -1.09 -4.73
CA VAL A 269 14.51 -0.92 -5.47
C VAL A 269 14.33 -1.28 -6.95
N SER A 270 13.53 -2.31 -7.28
CA SER A 270 13.22 -2.66 -8.67
C SER A 270 12.32 -1.66 -9.41
N GLY A 271 11.83 -0.62 -8.74
CA GLY A 271 10.89 0.38 -9.29
C GLY A 271 9.41 0.01 -9.16
N GLY A 272 9.09 -1.03 -8.39
CA GLY A 272 7.72 -1.50 -8.14
C GLY A 272 7.15 -1.04 -6.80
N ILE A 273 5.85 -1.27 -6.61
CA ILE A 273 5.17 -1.12 -5.31
C ILE A 273 4.25 -2.34 -5.15
N ASP A 274 4.39 -3.07 -4.04
CA ASP A 274 3.53 -4.20 -3.69
C ASP A 274 2.58 -3.80 -2.56
N LEU A 275 1.34 -3.49 -2.94
CA LEU A 275 0.29 -3.14 -1.98
C LEU A 275 -0.38 -4.39 -1.39
N SER A 276 -0.07 -5.57 -1.92
CA SER A 276 -0.73 -6.82 -1.55
C SER A 276 -0.15 -7.44 -0.26
N VAL A 277 1.00 -6.96 0.22
CA VAL A 277 1.74 -7.56 1.35
C VAL A 277 0.96 -7.64 2.66
N GLY A 278 0.12 -6.64 2.97
CA GLY A 278 -0.75 -6.69 4.15
C GLY A 278 -1.83 -7.78 4.06
N SER A 279 -2.31 -8.05 2.84
CA SER A 279 -3.29 -9.10 2.56
C SER A 279 -2.64 -10.49 2.52
N SER A 280 -1.41 -10.59 2.01
CA SER A 280 -0.58 -11.80 2.11
C SER A 280 -0.32 -12.18 3.56
N PHE A 281 0.05 -11.20 4.40
CA PHE A 281 0.34 -11.39 5.82
C PHE A 281 -0.86 -11.98 6.58
N VAL A 282 -2.06 -11.41 6.42
CA VAL A 282 -3.25 -11.91 7.12
C VAL A 282 -3.73 -13.25 6.58
N LEU A 283 -3.72 -13.44 5.25
CA LEU A 283 -4.08 -14.73 4.63
C LEU A 283 -3.15 -15.83 5.15
N ALA A 284 -1.85 -15.55 5.23
CA ALA A 284 -0.88 -16.49 5.75
C ALA A 284 -1.07 -16.80 7.23
N GLY A 285 -1.40 -15.82 8.06
CA GLY A 285 -1.68 -16.06 9.48
C GLY A 285 -2.90 -16.98 9.68
N VAL A 286 -3.97 -16.76 8.91
CA VAL A 286 -5.18 -17.61 8.92
C VAL A 286 -4.85 -19.02 8.44
N LEU A 287 -4.13 -19.16 7.33
CA LEU A 287 -3.72 -20.46 6.79
C LEU A 287 -2.74 -21.21 7.70
N ALA A 288 -1.86 -20.50 8.39
CA ALA A 288 -0.93 -21.11 9.34
C ALA A 288 -1.66 -21.66 10.57
N ALA A 289 -2.57 -20.87 11.15
CA ALA A 289 -3.40 -21.33 12.26
C ALA A 289 -4.28 -22.53 11.84
N TYR A 290 -4.92 -22.45 10.67
CA TYR A 290 -5.67 -23.58 10.11
C TYR A 290 -4.78 -24.82 9.88
N GLY A 291 -3.60 -24.62 9.29
CA GLY A 291 -2.63 -25.67 8.99
C GLY A 291 -2.01 -26.33 10.22
N SER A 292 -1.97 -25.63 11.36
CA SER A 292 -1.44 -26.15 12.62
C SER A 292 -2.16 -27.41 13.12
N ARG A 293 -3.42 -27.60 12.74
CA ARG A 293 -4.20 -28.83 13.00
C ARG A 293 -3.57 -30.08 12.41
N TYR A 294 -2.77 -29.91 11.37
CA TYR A 294 -2.08 -30.98 10.66
C TYR A 294 -0.56 -31.00 10.96
N GLY A 295 -0.13 -30.25 11.99
CA GLY A 295 1.24 -30.17 12.48
C GLY A 295 2.05 -28.99 11.97
N VAL A 296 3.19 -28.75 12.63
CA VAL A 296 4.11 -27.62 12.39
C VAL A 296 4.52 -27.44 10.93
N LEU A 297 4.72 -28.55 10.19
CA LEU A 297 5.19 -28.48 8.80
C LEU A 297 4.12 -27.90 7.88
N VAL A 298 2.86 -28.30 8.06
CA VAL A 298 1.73 -27.76 7.28
C VAL A 298 1.48 -26.30 7.67
N ALA A 299 1.57 -25.98 8.96
CA ALA A 299 1.43 -24.61 9.47
C ALA A 299 2.43 -23.63 8.84
N LEU A 300 3.65 -24.09 8.51
CA LEU A 300 4.68 -23.25 7.89
C LEU A 300 4.64 -23.30 6.35
N LEU A 301 4.51 -24.49 5.75
CA LEU A 301 4.60 -24.65 4.29
C LEU A 301 3.35 -24.19 3.55
N LEU A 302 2.15 -24.39 4.12
CA LEU A 302 0.90 -23.97 3.48
C LEU A 302 0.86 -22.45 3.19
N PRO A 303 1.08 -21.55 4.16
CA PRO A 303 1.08 -20.11 3.89
C PRO A 303 2.22 -19.70 2.95
N LEU A 304 3.41 -20.29 3.07
CA LEU A 304 4.54 -20.03 2.16
C LEU A 304 4.20 -20.42 0.72
N ALA A 305 3.60 -21.59 0.51
CA ALA A 305 3.22 -22.07 -0.81
C ALA A 305 2.14 -21.19 -1.44
N VAL A 306 1.10 -20.82 -0.69
CA VAL A 306 0.01 -19.96 -1.19
C VAL A 306 0.51 -18.55 -1.49
N CYS A 307 1.14 -17.87 -0.52
CA CYS A 307 1.61 -16.50 -0.73
C CYS A 307 2.77 -16.42 -1.73
N GLY A 308 3.66 -17.42 -1.76
CA GLY A 308 4.69 -17.55 -2.78
C GLY A 308 4.12 -17.73 -4.19
N THR A 309 3.09 -18.58 -4.35
CA THR A 309 2.41 -18.77 -5.63
C THR A 309 1.73 -17.49 -6.09
N ILE A 310 1.05 -16.77 -5.20
CA ILE A 310 0.42 -15.50 -5.54
C ILE A 310 1.49 -14.46 -5.90
N GLY A 311 2.59 -14.36 -5.14
CA GLY A 311 3.74 -13.51 -5.47
C GLY A 311 4.34 -13.83 -6.84
N LEU A 312 4.48 -15.12 -7.16
CA LEU A 312 4.94 -15.59 -8.47
C LEU A 312 3.99 -15.16 -9.60
N LEU A 313 2.68 -15.35 -9.43
CA LEU A 313 1.67 -14.96 -10.41
C LEU A 313 1.66 -13.45 -10.63
N GLN A 314 1.71 -12.66 -9.56
CA GLN A 314 1.81 -11.21 -9.64
C GLN A 314 3.07 -10.80 -10.40
N GLY A 315 4.22 -11.36 -10.02
CA GLY A 315 5.50 -11.11 -10.69
C GLY A 315 5.46 -11.47 -12.17
N LEU A 316 4.86 -12.60 -12.53
CA LEU A 316 4.72 -13.07 -13.91
C LEU A 316 3.83 -12.13 -14.74
N ILE A 317 2.68 -11.74 -14.20
CA ILE A 317 1.77 -10.79 -14.84
C ILE A 317 2.49 -9.48 -15.07
N ILE A 318 3.14 -8.91 -14.05
CA ILE A 318 3.87 -7.64 -14.14
C ILE A 318 4.98 -7.74 -15.20
N ALA A 319 5.80 -8.79 -15.12
CA ALA A 319 6.95 -9.01 -15.99
C ALA A 319 6.59 -9.22 -17.45
N ARG A 320 5.55 -10.01 -17.75
CA ARG A 320 5.20 -10.39 -19.13
C ARG A 320 4.18 -9.49 -19.78
N THR A 321 3.21 -8.99 -19.02
CA THR A 321 2.24 -8.05 -19.59
C THR A 321 2.84 -6.66 -19.65
N GLY A 322 3.74 -6.29 -18.72
CA GLY A 322 4.28 -4.94 -18.55
C GLY A 322 3.31 -3.99 -17.83
N MET A 323 2.24 -4.51 -17.22
CA MET A 323 1.28 -3.70 -16.46
C MET A 323 1.99 -3.04 -15.28
N ALA A 324 1.56 -1.83 -14.91
CA ALA A 324 2.15 -1.13 -13.79
C ALA A 324 2.02 -1.97 -12.51
N PRO A 325 3.10 -2.19 -11.74
CA PRO A 325 3.08 -3.17 -10.66
C PRO A 325 2.01 -2.95 -9.59
N PHE A 326 1.75 -1.69 -9.25
CA PHE A 326 0.73 -1.33 -8.27
C PHE A 326 -0.67 -1.81 -8.67
N ILE A 327 -0.99 -1.89 -9.97
CA ILE A 327 -2.31 -2.34 -10.43
C ILE A 327 -2.48 -3.82 -10.11
N VAL A 328 -1.46 -4.61 -10.47
CA VAL A 328 -1.47 -6.05 -10.27
C VAL A 328 -1.51 -6.36 -8.78
N THR A 329 -0.79 -5.59 -7.96
CA THR A 329 -0.76 -5.78 -6.51
C THR A 329 -1.98 -5.24 -5.78
N LEU A 330 -2.68 -4.24 -6.33
CA LEU A 330 -4.01 -3.86 -5.85
C LEU A 330 -5.05 -4.93 -6.13
N ALA A 331 -5.03 -5.55 -7.32
CA ALA A 331 -5.90 -6.68 -7.61
C ALA A 331 -5.54 -7.88 -6.72
N GLY A 332 -4.24 -8.16 -6.53
CA GLY A 332 -3.76 -9.19 -5.61
C GLY A 332 -4.21 -8.99 -4.16
N LEU A 333 -4.19 -7.73 -3.68
CA LEU A 333 -4.72 -7.35 -2.37
C LEU A 333 -6.18 -7.79 -2.22
N LEU A 334 -7.05 -7.43 -3.16
CA LEU A 334 -8.47 -7.82 -3.14
C LEU A 334 -8.66 -9.33 -3.26
N GLY A 335 -7.92 -9.98 -4.15
CA GLY A 335 -7.99 -11.43 -4.33
C GLY A 335 -7.61 -12.19 -3.06
N MET A 336 -6.52 -11.79 -2.40
CA MET A 336 -6.07 -12.41 -1.14
C MET A 336 -6.98 -12.10 0.05
N ARG A 337 -7.54 -10.89 0.13
CA ARG A 337 -8.59 -10.59 1.12
C ARG A 337 -9.83 -11.45 0.90
N GLY A 338 -10.23 -11.64 -0.35
CA GLY A 338 -11.34 -12.51 -0.70
C GLY A 338 -11.07 -13.96 -0.32
N LEU A 339 -9.88 -14.49 -0.62
CA LEU A 339 -9.46 -15.83 -0.21
C LEU A 339 -9.42 -15.98 1.32
N MET A 340 -8.90 -14.99 2.03
CA MET A 340 -8.86 -15.00 3.49
C MET A 340 -10.27 -15.04 4.09
N LEU A 341 -11.19 -14.23 3.57
CA LEU A 341 -12.60 -14.26 3.97
C LEU A 341 -13.24 -15.61 3.66
N ALA A 342 -12.99 -16.19 2.48
CA ALA A 342 -13.54 -17.51 2.13
C ALA A 342 -13.09 -18.61 3.11
N VAL A 343 -11.80 -18.62 3.46
CA VAL A 343 -11.23 -19.60 4.40
C VAL A 343 -11.73 -19.39 5.84
N SER A 344 -11.94 -18.14 6.24
CA SER A 344 -12.39 -17.78 7.60
C SER A 344 -13.90 -17.74 7.78
N GLY A 345 -14.69 -18.18 6.78
CA GLY A 345 -16.16 -18.08 6.86
C GLY A 345 -16.62 -16.63 6.97
N GLU A 346 -16.13 -15.77 6.08
CA GLU A 346 -16.36 -14.32 6.05
C GLU A 346 -15.87 -13.58 7.30
N GLY A 347 -14.79 -14.09 7.91
CA GLY A 347 -14.20 -13.53 9.12
C GLY A 347 -14.85 -14.00 10.42
N ALA A 348 -15.91 -14.83 10.36
CA ALA A 348 -16.58 -15.36 11.55
C ALA A 348 -15.71 -16.38 12.32
N ASN A 349 -14.88 -17.15 11.61
CA ASN A 349 -14.03 -18.16 12.19
C ASN A 349 -12.62 -17.61 12.41
N THR A 350 -12.21 -17.48 13.67
CA THR A 350 -10.81 -17.27 14.06
C THR A 350 -10.21 -18.61 14.42
N TYR A 351 -9.33 -19.14 13.56
CA TYR A 351 -8.64 -20.40 13.82
C TYR A 351 -7.60 -20.20 14.92
N LEU A 352 -7.59 -21.08 15.92
CA LEU A 352 -6.58 -21.14 16.95
C LEU A 352 -5.41 -22.00 16.48
N VAL A 353 -4.22 -21.73 17.02
CA VAL A 353 -3.06 -22.59 16.84
C VAL A 353 -3.18 -23.77 17.81
N GLU A 354 -3.27 -24.99 17.26
CA GLU A 354 -3.45 -26.22 18.06
C GLU A 354 -2.12 -26.96 18.30
N ASP A 355 -1.10 -26.70 17.50
CA ASP A 355 0.21 -27.36 17.59
C ASP A 355 1.21 -26.56 18.44
N ASP A 356 1.66 -27.15 19.55
CA ASP A 356 2.59 -26.53 20.50
C ASP A 356 3.95 -26.22 19.88
N ALA A 357 4.44 -27.06 18.97
CA ALA A 357 5.72 -26.84 18.31
C ALA A 357 5.67 -25.61 17.39
N PHE A 358 4.57 -25.41 16.67
CA PHE A 358 4.32 -24.20 15.90
C PHE A 358 4.16 -22.98 16.81
N ALA A 359 3.38 -23.07 17.89
CA ALA A 359 3.25 -21.97 18.86
C ALA A 359 4.62 -21.57 19.46
N ALA A 360 5.48 -22.55 19.75
CA ALA A 360 6.84 -22.31 20.24
C ALA A 360 7.69 -21.51 19.26
N LEU A 361 7.51 -21.64 17.93
CA LEU A 361 8.21 -20.80 16.95
C LEU A 361 7.86 -19.30 17.09
N GLY A 362 6.68 -18.97 17.59
CA GLY A 362 6.27 -17.59 17.81
C GLY A 362 6.59 -17.08 19.23
N GLN A 363 6.63 -17.96 20.21
CA GLN A 363 6.61 -17.59 21.64
C GLN A 363 7.89 -17.96 22.41
N ALA A 364 8.63 -18.97 21.96
CA ALA A 364 9.86 -19.37 22.62
C ALA A 364 10.85 -18.20 22.64
N SER A 365 11.49 -18.01 23.79
CA SER A 365 12.47 -16.97 24.02
C SER A 365 13.84 -17.57 24.35
N LEU A 366 14.87 -16.94 23.82
CA LEU A 366 16.27 -17.20 24.12
C LEU A 366 16.90 -15.86 24.46
N PHE A 367 17.65 -15.77 25.57
CA PHE A 367 18.28 -14.51 26.00
C PHE A 367 17.35 -13.28 25.98
N ASN A 368 16.10 -13.45 26.44
CA ASN A 368 15.04 -12.43 26.46
C ASN A 368 14.54 -11.93 25.09
N LEU A 369 14.92 -12.58 23.98
CA LEU A 369 14.40 -12.31 22.64
C LEU A 369 13.61 -13.51 22.15
N THR A 370 12.47 -13.28 21.48
CA THR A 370 11.69 -14.38 20.90
C THR A 370 12.28 -14.86 19.58
N VAL A 371 12.01 -16.11 19.23
CA VAL A 371 12.45 -16.76 17.98
C VAL A 371 12.22 -15.90 16.70
N PRO A 372 11.09 -15.18 16.53
CA PRO A 372 10.89 -14.29 15.38
C PRO A 372 11.99 -13.23 15.19
N VAL A 373 12.62 -12.74 16.26
CA VAL A 373 13.73 -11.78 16.16
C VAL A 373 14.94 -12.41 15.49
N TYR A 374 15.30 -13.63 15.88
CA TYR A 374 16.43 -14.36 15.30
C TYR A 374 16.19 -14.73 13.84
N ILE A 375 14.97 -15.17 13.51
CA ILE A 375 14.57 -15.43 12.11
C ILE A 375 14.71 -14.15 11.28
N THR A 376 14.25 -13.02 11.81
CA THR A 376 14.37 -11.72 11.15
C THR A 376 15.83 -11.32 10.91
N LEU A 377 16.70 -11.47 11.91
CA LEU A 377 18.13 -11.19 11.77
C LEU A 377 18.79 -12.08 10.71
N GLY A 378 18.45 -13.37 10.67
CA GLY A 378 18.92 -14.31 9.66
C GLY A 378 18.46 -13.91 8.25
N LEU A 379 17.17 -13.62 8.08
CA LEU A 379 16.61 -13.17 6.80
C LEU A 379 17.17 -11.82 6.36
N PHE A 380 17.43 -10.92 7.30
CA PHE A 380 18.07 -9.65 7.03
C PHE A 380 19.50 -9.85 6.51
N ALA A 381 20.29 -10.71 7.15
CA ALA A 381 21.64 -11.02 6.69
C ALA A 381 21.63 -11.65 5.29
N LEU A 382 20.75 -12.63 5.07
CA LEU A 382 20.57 -13.27 3.75
C LEU A 382 20.11 -12.28 2.69
N GLY A 383 19.12 -11.45 2.99
CA GLY A 383 18.60 -10.42 2.09
C GLY A 383 19.64 -9.34 1.79
N ALA A 384 20.47 -8.96 2.76
CA ALA A 384 21.52 -7.96 2.58
C ALA A 384 22.62 -8.51 1.67
N ILE A 385 23.04 -9.76 1.87
CA ILE A 385 23.97 -10.45 0.97
C ILE A 385 23.37 -10.56 -0.42
N LEU A 386 22.12 -11.01 -0.55
CA LEU A 386 21.43 -11.17 -1.82
C LEU A 386 21.34 -9.84 -2.58
N LEU A 387 20.98 -8.74 -1.92
CA LEU A 387 20.83 -7.44 -2.56
C LEU A 387 22.17 -6.75 -2.86
N GLN A 388 23.14 -6.82 -1.95
CA GLN A 388 24.37 -6.02 -2.05
C GLN A 388 25.56 -6.77 -2.65
N ARG A 389 25.59 -8.11 -2.55
CA ARG A 389 26.75 -8.93 -2.90
C ARG A 389 26.52 -9.94 -4.01
N THR A 390 25.32 -10.03 -4.60
CA THR A 390 25.05 -10.98 -5.71
C THR A 390 24.68 -10.27 -7.01
N GLY A 391 24.84 -11.00 -8.13
CA GLY A 391 24.40 -10.53 -9.45
C GLY A 391 22.88 -10.33 -9.58
N PHE A 392 22.09 -11.04 -8.78
CA PHE A 392 20.65 -10.81 -8.68
C PHE A 392 20.37 -9.40 -8.16
N GLY A 393 21.02 -9.00 -7.06
CA GLY A 393 20.90 -7.65 -6.51
C GLY A 393 21.32 -6.55 -7.49
N GLN A 394 22.44 -6.73 -8.20
CA GLN A 394 22.85 -5.79 -9.26
C GLN A 394 21.81 -5.65 -10.37
N SER A 395 21.17 -6.76 -10.77
CA SER A 395 20.10 -6.75 -11.74
C SER A 395 18.86 -5.99 -11.23
N VAL A 396 18.53 -6.14 -9.94
CA VAL A 396 17.42 -5.41 -9.29
C VAL A 396 17.68 -3.90 -9.31
N TYR A 397 18.89 -3.43 -8.95
CA TYR A 397 19.25 -2.01 -9.04
C TYR A 397 19.24 -1.48 -10.48
N ALA A 398 19.75 -2.27 -11.44
CA ALA A 398 19.79 -1.86 -12.84
C ALA A 398 18.37 -1.64 -13.42
N ILE A 399 17.45 -2.57 -13.14
CA ILE A 399 16.04 -2.46 -13.56
C ILE A 399 15.38 -1.22 -12.95
N GLY A 400 15.62 -0.99 -11.65
CA GLY A 400 15.05 0.17 -10.96
C GLY A 400 15.59 1.51 -11.44
N GLY A 401 16.84 1.57 -11.91
CA GLY A 401 17.42 2.78 -12.48
C GLY A 401 16.85 3.11 -13.86
N ASN A 402 16.82 2.13 -14.75
CA ASN A 402 16.17 2.22 -16.06
C ASN A 402 15.93 0.82 -16.64
N GLU A 403 14.66 0.39 -16.64
CA GLU A 403 14.24 -0.93 -17.11
C GLU A 403 14.56 -1.17 -18.59
N GLU A 404 14.32 -0.18 -19.46
CA GLU A 404 14.59 -0.31 -20.91
C GLU A 404 16.08 -0.44 -21.18
N ALA A 405 16.90 0.39 -20.53
CA ALA A 405 18.35 0.30 -20.64
C ALA A 405 18.88 -1.03 -20.10
N ALA A 406 18.34 -1.52 -18.97
CA ALA A 406 18.72 -2.81 -18.40
C ALA A 406 18.40 -3.97 -19.37
N ALA A 407 17.23 -3.93 -20.03
CA ALA A 407 16.85 -4.92 -21.03
C ALA A 407 17.80 -4.91 -22.25
N LEU A 408 18.17 -3.72 -22.74
CA LEU A 408 19.14 -3.56 -23.85
C LEU A 408 20.54 -4.05 -23.46
N MET A 409 20.91 -4.00 -22.18
CA MET A 409 22.17 -4.51 -21.64
C MET A 409 22.13 -6.02 -21.31
N GLY A 410 21.06 -6.74 -21.69
CA GLY A 410 20.95 -8.19 -21.53
C GLY A 410 20.52 -8.66 -20.13
N VAL A 411 20.07 -7.76 -19.24
CA VAL A 411 19.53 -8.15 -17.93
C VAL A 411 18.21 -8.90 -18.14
N PRO A 412 17.99 -10.08 -17.51
CA PRO A 412 16.75 -10.84 -17.67
C PRO A 412 15.61 -10.22 -16.84
N VAL A 413 15.12 -9.04 -17.27
CA VAL A 413 14.14 -8.21 -16.55
C VAL A 413 12.94 -9.00 -16.06
N ALA A 414 12.34 -9.80 -16.96
CA ALA A 414 11.15 -10.57 -16.64
C ALA A 414 11.38 -11.59 -15.50
N ARG A 415 12.53 -12.29 -15.52
CA ARG A 415 12.89 -13.26 -14.49
C ARG A 415 13.16 -12.56 -13.15
N VAL A 416 13.91 -11.46 -13.18
CA VAL A 416 14.26 -10.72 -11.97
C VAL A 416 13.01 -10.14 -11.30
N LYS A 417 12.11 -9.48 -12.05
CA LYS A 417 10.83 -9.00 -11.51
C LYS A 417 10.00 -10.14 -10.93
N THR A 418 9.89 -11.26 -11.64
CA THR A 418 9.13 -12.43 -11.15
C THR A 418 9.67 -12.93 -9.81
N LEU A 419 11.00 -13.04 -9.68
CA LEU A 419 11.65 -13.46 -8.44
C LEU A 419 11.48 -12.44 -7.31
N VAL A 420 11.53 -11.13 -7.61
CA VAL A 420 11.32 -10.07 -6.60
C VAL A 420 9.92 -10.18 -5.96
N TYR A 421 8.87 -10.37 -6.76
CA TYR A 421 7.50 -10.52 -6.23
C TYR A 421 7.27 -11.88 -5.56
N LEU A 422 7.94 -12.94 -6.01
CA LEU A 422 7.96 -14.23 -5.31
C LEU A 422 8.57 -14.09 -3.90
N ILE A 423 9.74 -13.43 -3.79
CA ILE A 423 10.40 -13.18 -2.50
C ILE A 423 9.50 -12.32 -1.59
N SER A 424 8.87 -11.28 -2.13
CA SER A 424 7.88 -10.47 -1.40
C SER A 424 6.75 -11.31 -0.82
N GLY A 425 6.13 -12.17 -1.66
CA GLY A 425 5.05 -13.07 -1.24
C GLY A 425 5.48 -14.09 -0.18
N LEU A 426 6.66 -14.71 -0.33
CA LEU A 426 7.20 -15.67 0.63
C LEU A 426 7.48 -15.02 1.99
N LEU A 427 8.11 -13.84 2.00
CA LEU A 427 8.43 -13.13 3.25
C LEU A 427 7.16 -12.62 3.94
N ALA A 428 6.19 -12.11 3.19
CA ALA A 428 4.89 -11.73 3.75
C ALA A 428 4.12 -12.93 4.32
N GLY A 429 4.20 -14.08 3.64
CA GLY A 429 3.64 -15.33 4.13
C GLY A 429 4.30 -15.82 5.42
N LEU A 430 5.62 -15.81 5.48
CA LEU A 430 6.38 -16.18 6.68
C LEU A 430 6.06 -15.26 7.87
N ALA A 431 6.05 -13.95 7.64
CA ALA A 431 5.71 -12.97 8.68
C ALA A 431 4.32 -13.23 9.26
N GLY A 432 3.33 -13.53 8.41
CA GLY A 432 1.97 -13.86 8.81
C GLY A 432 1.90 -15.14 9.64
N ALA A 433 2.59 -16.19 9.20
CA ALA A 433 2.67 -17.46 9.92
C ALA A 433 3.30 -17.29 11.31
N LEU A 434 4.45 -16.60 11.40
CA LEU A 434 5.11 -16.34 12.69
C LEU A 434 4.25 -15.47 13.61
N ASN A 435 3.50 -14.52 13.05
CA ASN A 435 2.57 -13.72 13.85
C ASN A 435 1.40 -14.56 14.38
N ALA A 436 0.86 -15.49 13.58
CA ALA A 436 -0.17 -16.41 14.06
C ALA A 436 0.35 -17.32 15.18
N ALA A 437 1.57 -17.85 15.05
CA ALA A 437 2.24 -18.58 16.13
C ALA A 437 2.41 -17.72 17.40
N ARG A 438 2.77 -16.44 17.24
CA ARG A 438 2.95 -15.50 18.36
C ARG A 438 1.64 -15.23 19.12
N LEU A 439 0.53 -15.10 18.39
CA LEU A 439 -0.80 -14.80 18.93
C LEU A 439 -1.61 -16.05 19.26
N SER A 440 -1.06 -17.26 19.04
CA SER A 440 -1.79 -18.53 19.05
C SER A 440 -3.09 -18.52 18.24
N SER A 441 -3.20 -17.67 17.22
CA SER A 441 -4.45 -17.47 16.48
C SER A 441 -4.25 -16.77 15.13
N GLY A 442 -5.07 -17.16 14.15
CA GLY A 442 -5.17 -16.54 12.84
C GLY A 442 -6.18 -15.39 12.83
N VAL A 443 -5.82 -14.26 13.42
CA VAL A 443 -6.71 -13.08 13.52
C VAL A 443 -6.95 -12.44 12.15
N THR A 444 -8.22 -12.34 11.74
CA THR A 444 -8.65 -11.95 10.38
C THR A 444 -8.65 -10.44 10.11
N ILE A 445 -8.69 -9.61 11.16
CA ILE A 445 -8.72 -8.14 11.05
C ILE A 445 -7.32 -7.52 10.87
N LEU A 446 -6.26 -8.30 11.04
CA LEU A 446 -4.88 -7.80 10.89
C LEU A 446 -4.54 -7.45 9.42
N GLY A 447 -3.40 -6.79 9.24
CA GLY A 447 -2.82 -6.50 7.93
C GLY A 447 -3.54 -5.40 7.13
N VAL A 448 -4.46 -4.65 7.73
CA VAL A 448 -5.08 -3.48 7.09
C VAL A 448 -4.15 -2.28 7.26
N GLY A 449 -3.67 -1.70 6.15
CA GLY A 449 -2.74 -0.56 6.19
C GLY A 449 -1.30 -0.93 6.51
N LEU A 450 -1.02 -2.22 6.78
CA LEU A 450 0.33 -2.72 7.05
C LEU A 450 1.26 -2.47 5.86
N GLU A 451 0.74 -2.58 4.63
CA GLU A 451 1.47 -2.27 3.41
C GLU A 451 2.02 -0.83 3.43
N LEU A 452 1.29 0.11 4.04
CA LEU A 452 1.68 1.52 4.10
C LEU A 452 2.73 1.77 5.18
N ASP A 453 2.60 1.11 6.34
CA ASP A 453 3.61 1.15 7.40
C ASP A 453 4.95 0.56 6.92
N VAL A 454 4.90 -0.55 6.19
CA VAL A 454 6.10 -1.17 5.62
C VAL A 454 6.74 -0.27 4.56
N ILE A 455 5.95 0.30 3.64
CA ILE A 455 6.47 1.27 2.67
C ILE A 455 7.10 2.46 3.39
N ALA A 456 6.44 2.98 4.42
CA ALA A 456 6.99 4.06 5.21
C ALA A 456 8.34 3.67 5.81
N ALA A 457 8.44 2.54 6.51
CA ALA A 457 9.69 2.07 7.10
C ALA A 457 10.84 1.98 6.07
N VAL A 458 10.58 1.38 4.90
CA VAL A 458 11.58 1.20 3.84
C VAL A 458 12.05 2.54 3.25
N VAL A 459 11.13 3.50 3.09
CA VAL A 459 11.39 4.82 2.52
C VAL A 459 12.10 5.73 3.51
N ILE A 460 11.68 5.70 4.78
CA ILE A 460 12.36 6.34 5.90
C ILE A 460 13.81 5.85 5.97
N GLY A 461 14.01 4.54 5.78
CA GLY A 461 15.31 3.91 5.66
C GLY A 461 16.17 4.34 4.48
N GLY A 462 15.68 5.22 3.60
CA GLY A 462 16.45 5.81 2.50
C GLY A 462 16.31 5.06 1.16
N THR A 463 15.37 4.13 1.03
CA THR A 463 15.07 3.52 -0.28
C THR A 463 14.23 4.46 -1.12
N LEU A 464 14.65 4.70 -2.38
CA LEU A 464 13.96 5.62 -3.28
C LEU A 464 12.73 4.96 -3.90
N LEU A 465 11.57 5.59 -3.74
CA LEU A 465 10.30 5.12 -4.35
C LEU A 465 10.30 5.11 -5.88
N THR A 466 11.26 5.81 -6.49
CA THR A 466 11.46 5.78 -7.94
C THR A 466 12.18 4.51 -8.42
N GLY A 467 12.77 3.73 -7.53
CA GLY A 467 13.66 2.62 -7.86
C GLY A 467 15.12 3.04 -8.03
N GLY A 468 15.99 2.03 -8.15
CA GLY A 468 17.41 2.17 -8.50
C GLY A 468 18.35 2.53 -7.36
N ALA A 469 17.84 2.86 -6.16
CA ALA A 469 18.68 3.10 -4.98
C ALA A 469 17.96 2.74 -3.67
N GLY A 470 18.73 2.30 -2.69
CA GLY A 470 18.27 1.90 -1.36
C GLY A 470 19.07 0.74 -0.81
N GLY A 471 18.70 0.26 0.38
CA GLY A 471 19.38 -0.86 1.02
C GLY A 471 18.65 -1.39 2.24
N LEU A 472 18.95 -2.64 2.61
CA LEU A 472 18.35 -3.27 3.77
C LEU A 472 18.77 -2.60 5.09
N THR A 473 20.04 -2.20 5.24
CA THR A 473 20.55 -1.57 6.47
C THR A 473 19.74 -0.35 6.90
N GLY A 474 19.48 0.55 5.94
CA GLY A 474 18.58 1.68 6.18
C GLY A 474 17.14 1.25 6.43
N THR A 475 16.63 0.26 5.70
CA THR A 475 15.28 -0.31 5.93
C THR A 475 15.11 -0.82 7.36
N MET A 476 16.10 -1.53 7.91
CA MET A 476 16.07 -2.00 9.31
C MET A 476 16.02 -0.83 10.29
N ALA A 477 16.82 0.22 10.06
CA ALA A 477 16.75 1.43 10.87
C ALA A 477 15.37 2.09 10.82
N GLY A 478 14.75 2.15 9.63
CA GLY A 478 13.40 2.68 9.46
C GLY A 478 12.32 1.84 10.17
N VAL A 479 12.43 0.52 10.14
CA VAL A 479 11.51 -0.38 10.85
C VAL A 479 11.65 -0.22 12.36
N LEU A 480 12.89 -0.21 12.88
CA LEU A 480 13.15 0.01 14.30
C LEU A 480 12.69 1.41 14.76
N LEU A 481 12.82 2.41 13.90
CA LEU A 481 12.32 3.76 14.19
C LEU A 481 10.80 3.76 14.34
N LEU A 482 10.05 3.06 13.47
CA LEU A 482 8.61 2.89 13.64
C LEU A 482 8.29 2.13 14.94
N GLY A 483 9.03 1.07 15.25
CA GLY A 483 8.87 0.32 16.50
C GLY A 483 9.12 1.14 17.77
N VAL A 484 10.13 2.00 17.75
CA VAL A 484 10.43 2.95 18.83
C VAL A 484 9.31 3.99 18.96
N ILE A 485 8.83 4.54 17.85
CA ILE A 485 7.69 5.48 17.86
C ILE A 485 6.46 4.80 18.48
N GLN A 486 6.17 3.54 18.11
CA GLN A 486 5.07 2.77 18.69
C GLN A 486 5.24 2.59 20.20
N SER A 487 6.44 2.23 20.67
CA SER A 487 6.72 2.08 22.11
C SER A 487 6.55 3.40 22.87
N LEU A 488 6.97 4.53 22.29
CA LEU A 488 6.77 5.86 22.89
C LEU A 488 5.30 6.23 23.00
N ILE A 489 4.52 6.01 21.93
CA ILE A 489 3.07 6.26 21.94
C ILE A 489 2.40 5.42 23.03
N ASN A 490 2.78 4.14 23.15
CA ASN A 490 2.25 3.24 24.16
C ASN A 490 2.61 3.69 25.59
N GLN A 491 3.80 4.28 25.80
CA GLN A 491 4.20 4.77 27.13
C GLN A 491 3.48 6.05 27.56
N VAL A 492 3.07 6.89 26.61
CA VAL A 492 2.24 8.07 26.93
C VAL A 492 0.89 7.63 27.51
N GLY A 493 0.41 6.41 27.21
CA GLY A 493 -0.74 5.75 27.84
C GLY A 493 -2.12 6.35 27.52
N THR A 494 -2.17 7.63 27.16
CA THR A 494 -3.40 8.36 26.76
C THR A 494 -3.65 8.34 25.26
N LEU A 495 -2.65 7.93 24.47
CA LEU A 495 -2.72 7.89 23.01
C LEU A 495 -3.18 6.50 22.53
N THR A 496 -4.17 6.47 21.65
CA THR A 496 -4.68 5.25 21.03
C THR A 496 -3.92 4.87 19.76
N SER A 497 -4.13 3.66 19.23
CA SER A 497 -3.59 3.18 17.95
C SER A 497 -3.93 4.11 16.77
N SER A 498 -5.00 4.91 16.87
CA SER A 498 -5.36 5.96 15.92
C SER A 498 -4.25 7.02 15.77
N PHE A 499 -3.61 7.42 16.87
CA PHE A 499 -2.50 8.38 16.84
C PHE A 499 -1.28 7.81 16.12
N GLN A 500 -1.03 6.50 16.23
CA GLN A 500 0.03 5.85 15.48
C GLN A 500 -0.17 5.99 13.96
N GLN A 501 -1.41 5.82 13.47
CA GLN A 501 -1.71 6.00 12.05
C GLN A 501 -1.48 7.46 11.61
N VAL A 502 -1.90 8.44 12.42
CA VAL A 502 -1.65 9.87 12.15
C VAL A 502 -0.15 10.15 12.04
N VAL A 503 0.62 9.71 13.04
CA VAL A 503 2.07 9.95 13.10
C VAL A 503 2.77 9.25 11.94
N SER A 504 2.42 8.01 11.64
CA SER A 504 3.02 7.24 10.53
C SER A 504 2.73 7.88 9.18
N GLY A 505 1.49 8.32 8.94
CA GLY A 505 1.11 9.04 7.72
C GLY A 505 1.79 10.40 7.58
N ALA A 506 1.85 11.18 8.67
CA ALA A 506 2.54 12.46 8.70
C ALA A 506 4.05 12.31 8.46
N PHE A 507 4.67 11.30 9.07
CA PHE A 507 6.09 11.02 8.91
C PHE A 507 6.43 10.57 7.49
N LEU A 508 5.61 9.71 6.89
CA LEU A 508 5.76 9.34 5.47
C LEU A 508 5.67 10.58 4.56
N ALA A 509 4.69 11.46 4.80
CA ALA A 509 4.56 12.69 4.03
C ALA A 509 5.78 13.60 4.19
N LEU A 510 6.28 13.77 5.43
CA LEU A 510 7.47 14.56 5.74
C LEU A 510 8.71 14.02 5.01
N VAL A 511 8.99 12.73 5.13
CA VAL A 511 10.17 12.10 4.51
C VAL A 511 10.14 12.27 2.99
N VAL A 512 8.98 12.07 2.36
CA VAL A 512 8.85 12.21 0.90
C VAL A 512 9.05 13.67 0.46
N VAL A 513 8.61 14.64 1.27
CA VAL A 513 8.89 16.07 1.03
C VAL A 513 10.38 16.34 1.14
N VAL A 514 11.02 15.90 2.23
CA VAL A 514 12.45 16.10 2.50
C VAL A 514 13.31 15.46 1.40
N GLN A 515 13.08 14.19 1.05
CA GLN A 515 13.77 13.49 -0.04
C GLN A 515 13.67 14.26 -1.35
N ARG A 516 12.51 14.85 -1.66
CA ARG A 516 12.34 15.65 -2.88
C ARG A 516 13.12 16.95 -2.84
N VAL A 517 13.14 17.64 -1.70
CA VAL A 517 13.88 18.90 -1.54
C VAL A 517 15.38 18.64 -1.69
N LEU A 518 15.90 17.62 -1.00
CA LEU A 518 17.30 17.20 -1.09
C LEU A 518 17.70 16.80 -2.51
N HIS A 519 16.88 15.98 -3.19
CA HIS A 519 17.15 15.56 -4.56
C HIS A 519 17.09 16.73 -5.57
N ARG A 520 16.32 17.78 -5.29
CA ARG A 520 16.30 19.00 -6.11
C ARG A 520 17.54 19.85 -5.89
N ALA A 521 17.97 20.03 -4.65
CA ALA A 521 19.17 20.81 -4.32
C ALA A 521 20.41 20.25 -5.02
N GLN A 522 20.52 18.91 -5.08
CA GLN A 522 21.63 18.20 -5.72
C GLN A 522 21.64 18.24 -7.26
N ARG A 523 20.53 18.63 -7.90
CA ARG A 523 20.50 18.85 -9.36
C ARG A 523 20.86 20.29 -9.75
N LEU A 524 20.94 21.19 -8.77
CA LEU A 524 21.24 22.61 -8.96
C LEU A 524 22.69 22.95 -8.58
N SER A 525 23.32 22.12 -7.74
CA SER A 525 24.78 22.04 -7.53
C SER A 525 25.42 21.14 -8.57
#